data_AF-A0A0C1H0G7-F1
#
_entry.id   AF-A0A0C1H0G7-F1
#
_cell.length_a   1.000
_cell.length_b   1.000
_cell.length_c   1.000
_cell.angle_alpha   90.00
_cell.angle_beta   90.00
_cell.angle_gamma   90.00
#
_symmetry.space_group_name_H-M   'P 1'
#
loop_
_entity.id
_entity.type
_entity.pdbx_description
1 polymer ?
#
loop_
_entity_poly.entity_id
_entity_poly.type
_entity_poly.pdbx_seq_one_letter_code
_entity_poly.pdbx_strand_id
1 'polypeptide(L)'
;MANLYRKFKTQAELDVQYDVESSVPDFGVYLRHFEEQNAKALASLNPQMKLRYGETLSEYLDFYPAEGEAPPLLVFFHGGYWRMLASEDFAFAALGPVATGFSVANVNYTLCPNVTMDEIVRQCRAAIAWLIRNENLKFDRRRVIVAGHSAGGHLTAMCLLTNWEEDYGLPNDCLAGGIPVSGLFDLKPFPYTFLQPALQLDMAQILRNSPQFHIRSGLPPVHVTYGAAESTEFHRQSEEFADAWEAAGNAVTRYAQPDKNHFTAMAEFEQAGTPIMEVLRGMV
;
A
#
# COMPACT_ATOMS: atom_id res chain seq x y z
N MET A 1 28.27 -1.00 -23.77
CA MET A 1 28.15 -0.73 -22.31
C MET A 1 27.06 -1.65 -21.78
N ALA A 2 27.27 -2.26 -20.61
CA ALA A 2 26.22 -3.02 -19.94
C ALA A 2 25.12 -2.07 -19.46
N ASN A 3 23.87 -2.53 -19.46
CA ASN A 3 22.75 -1.74 -18.92
C ASN A 3 22.81 -1.75 -17.39
N LEU A 4 22.41 -0.65 -16.73
CA LEU A 4 22.33 -0.58 -15.26
C LEU A 4 21.20 -1.47 -14.74
N TYR A 5 20.03 -1.36 -15.37
CA TYR A 5 18.87 -2.18 -15.08
C TYR A 5 18.03 -2.34 -16.35
N ARG A 6 17.81 -3.59 -16.77
CA ARG A 6 17.03 -3.95 -17.97
C ARG A 6 17.46 -3.14 -19.21
N LYS A 7 16.61 -2.23 -19.70
CA LYS A 7 16.84 -1.40 -20.89
C LYS A 7 17.56 -0.09 -20.59
N PHE A 8 17.64 0.31 -19.32
CA PHE A 8 18.19 1.60 -18.89
C PHE A 8 19.70 1.53 -18.71
N LYS A 9 20.40 2.50 -19.26
CA LYS A 9 21.86 2.61 -19.31
C LYS A 9 22.41 3.63 -18.33
N THR A 10 21.58 4.58 -17.88
CA THR A 10 22.00 5.65 -16.97
C THR A 10 21.03 5.81 -15.81
N GLN A 11 21.51 6.34 -14.70
CA GLN A 11 20.66 6.69 -13.55
C GLN A 11 19.57 7.70 -13.94
N ALA A 12 19.90 8.70 -14.78
CA ALA A 12 18.92 9.70 -15.23
C ALA A 12 17.73 9.07 -15.97
N GLU A 13 17.96 8.03 -16.79
CA GLU A 13 16.87 7.33 -17.46
C GLU A 13 15.95 6.58 -16.47
N LEU A 14 16.50 6.04 -15.37
CA LEU A 14 15.73 5.40 -14.30
C LEU A 14 15.02 6.43 -13.42
N ASP A 15 15.68 7.55 -13.10
CA ASP A 15 15.12 8.61 -12.27
C ASP A 15 13.85 9.18 -12.92
N VAL A 16 13.83 9.39 -14.24
CA VAL A 16 12.62 9.79 -14.99
C VAL A 16 11.45 8.81 -14.79
N GLN A 17 11.71 7.53 -14.54
CA GLN A 17 10.64 6.56 -14.32
C GLN A 17 10.08 6.56 -12.89
N TYR A 18 10.86 7.02 -11.90
CA TYR A 18 10.51 6.94 -10.48
C TYR A 18 10.33 8.31 -9.81
N ASP A 19 10.71 9.41 -10.47
CA ASP A 19 10.40 10.76 -10.03
C ASP A 19 8.95 11.12 -10.38
N VAL A 20 8.04 10.72 -9.49
CA VAL A 20 6.61 10.94 -9.64
C VAL A 20 6.23 12.43 -9.54
N GLU A 21 7.00 13.25 -8.82
CA GLU A 21 6.74 14.68 -8.69
C GLU A 21 7.06 15.41 -10.00
N SER A 22 8.20 15.12 -10.62
CA SER A 22 8.56 15.68 -11.92
C SER A 22 7.71 15.15 -13.08
N SER A 23 6.92 14.08 -12.85
CA SER A 23 6.00 13.52 -13.86
C SER A 23 4.74 14.36 -14.10
N VAL A 24 4.48 15.36 -13.24
CA VAL A 24 3.30 16.23 -13.32
C VAL A 24 3.67 17.71 -13.46
N PRO A 25 2.84 18.56 -14.11
CA PRO A 25 3.19 19.97 -14.34
C PRO A 25 3.23 20.82 -13.06
N ASP A 26 2.36 20.54 -12.08
CA ASP A 26 2.29 21.25 -10.80
C ASP A 26 1.93 20.26 -9.70
N PHE A 27 2.95 19.78 -8.98
CA PHE A 27 2.77 18.87 -7.86
C PHE A 27 1.94 19.50 -6.72
N GLY A 28 2.00 20.82 -6.56
CA GLY A 28 1.32 21.54 -5.49
C GLY A 28 -0.20 21.48 -5.58
N VAL A 29 -0.78 21.22 -6.75
CA VAL A 29 -2.24 20.98 -6.89
C VAL A 29 -2.65 19.72 -6.13
N TYR A 30 -1.86 18.64 -6.20
CA TYR A 30 -2.19 17.39 -5.54
C TYR A 30 -2.01 17.48 -4.03
N LEU A 31 -0.97 18.19 -3.55
CA LEU A 31 -0.80 18.46 -2.12
C LEU A 31 -2.00 19.22 -1.53
N ARG A 32 -2.44 20.30 -2.19
CA ARG A 32 -3.62 21.06 -1.73
C ARG A 32 -4.88 20.20 -1.73
N HIS A 33 -5.07 19.38 -2.77
CA HIS A 33 -6.20 18.44 -2.81
C HIS A 33 -6.16 17.45 -1.66
N PHE A 34 -5.00 16.84 -1.37
CA PHE A 34 -4.87 15.91 -0.24
C PHE A 34 -5.11 16.60 1.10
N GLU A 35 -4.59 17.81 1.31
CA GLU A 35 -4.87 18.60 2.52
C GLU A 35 -6.38 18.87 2.69
N GLU A 36 -7.06 19.28 1.63
CA GLU A 36 -8.51 19.53 1.63
C GLU A 36 -9.31 18.25 1.94
N GLN A 37 -8.96 17.12 1.32
CA GLN A 37 -9.65 15.85 1.58
C GLN A 37 -9.33 15.27 2.96
N ASN A 38 -8.12 15.45 3.47
CA ASN A 38 -7.76 15.07 4.85
C ASN A 38 -8.58 15.88 5.86
N ALA A 39 -8.68 17.20 5.66
CA ALA A 39 -9.51 18.06 6.50
C ALA A 39 -10.98 17.61 6.45
N LYS A 40 -11.49 17.25 5.28
CA LYS A 40 -12.84 16.69 5.12
C LYS A 40 -13.01 15.37 5.88
N ALA A 41 -12.06 14.45 5.78
CA ALA A 41 -12.12 13.17 6.49
C ALA A 41 -12.16 13.37 8.00
N LEU A 42 -11.28 14.21 8.54
CA LEU A 42 -11.25 14.51 9.98
C LEU A 42 -12.48 15.27 10.48
N ALA A 43 -13.12 16.08 9.62
CA ALA A 43 -14.33 16.81 9.97
C ALA A 43 -15.62 15.97 9.87
N SER A 44 -15.64 14.95 9.02
CA SER A 44 -16.85 14.15 8.73
C SER A 44 -16.85 12.75 9.34
N LEU A 45 -15.69 12.23 9.73
CA LEU A 45 -15.54 10.92 10.35
C LEU A 45 -15.19 11.08 11.84
N ASN A 46 -15.38 10.02 12.63
CA ASN A 46 -15.08 10.00 14.06
C ASN A 46 -13.98 8.97 14.40
N PRO A 47 -12.71 9.24 14.07
CA PRO A 47 -11.64 8.29 14.27
C PRO A 47 -11.19 8.16 15.74
N GLN A 48 -10.71 6.99 16.09
CA GLN A 48 -9.86 6.75 17.25
C GLN A 48 -8.40 6.94 16.82
N MET A 49 -7.78 8.02 17.28
CA MET A 49 -6.47 8.45 16.78
C MET A 49 -5.31 7.81 17.55
N LYS A 50 -4.19 7.60 16.86
CA LYS A 50 -2.87 7.25 17.43
C LYS A 50 -2.89 5.98 18.30
N LEU A 51 -3.67 4.98 17.93
CA LEU A 51 -3.67 3.68 18.59
C LEU A 51 -2.32 3.01 18.40
N ARG A 52 -1.62 2.74 19.50
CA ARG A 52 -0.26 2.15 19.48
C ARG A 52 -0.32 0.65 19.23
N TYR A 53 0.36 0.19 18.19
CA TYR A 53 0.51 -1.24 17.90
C TYR A 53 1.93 -1.77 18.17
N GLY A 54 2.90 -0.88 18.35
CA GLY A 54 4.30 -1.22 18.58
C GLY A 54 5.07 -0.18 19.40
N GLU A 55 6.37 -0.40 19.57
CA GLU A 55 7.21 0.27 20.57
C GLU A 55 7.72 1.64 20.09
N THR A 56 8.03 1.78 18.80
CA THR A 56 8.54 3.05 18.24
C THR A 56 7.44 4.10 18.18
N LEU A 57 7.83 5.39 18.19
CA LEU A 57 6.89 6.51 18.12
C LEU A 57 6.03 6.51 16.84
N SER A 58 6.53 5.87 15.78
CA SER A 58 5.85 5.78 14.48
C SER A 58 4.95 4.54 14.36
N GLU A 59 4.98 3.59 15.30
CA GLU A 59 4.11 2.41 15.31
C GLU A 59 2.74 2.72 15.95
N TYR A 60 1.93 3.47 15.20
CA TYR A 60 0.54 3.78 15.52
C TYR A 60 -0.37 3.68 14.29
N LEU A 61 -1.67 3.62 14.52
CA LEU A 61 -2.69 3.73 13.49
C LEU A 61 -3.86 4.59 13.95
N ASP A 62 -4.56 5.18 12.99
CA ASP A 62 -5.85 5.84 13.20
C ASP A 62 -6.96 4.87 12.75
N PHE A 63 -7.94 4.63 13.62
CA PHE A 63 -9.04 3.72 13.34
C PHE A 63 -10.34 4.48 13.10
N TYR A 64 -10.89 4.37 11.88
CA TYR A 64 -12.14 4.98 11.45
C TYR A 64 -13.23 3.91 11.46
N PRO A 65 -14.12 3.88 12.46
CA PRO A 65 -15.18 2.87 12.52
C PRO A 65 -16.26 3.14 11.45
N ALA A 66 -16.69 2.09 10.75
CA ALA A 66 -17.96 2.11 10.04
C ALA A 66 -19.13 1.75 10.96
N GLU A 67 -20.35 2.07 10.53
CA GLU A 67 -21.57 1.64 11.21
C GLU A 67 -21.77 0.12 11.10
N GLY A 68 -22.48 -0.45 12.09
CA GLY A 68 -22.79 -1.88 12.16
C GLY A 68 -22.08 -2.61 13.31
N GLU A 69 -22.49 -3.86 13.57
CA GLU A 69 -21.95 -4.65 14.69
C GLU A 69 -20.55 -5.23 14.40
N ALA A 70 -20.31 -5.65 13.15
CA ALA A 70 -19.06 -6.25 12.70
C ALA A 70 -18.76 -5.89 11.23
N PRO A 71 -18.46 -4.59 10.94
CA PRO A 71 -18.09 -4.17 9.60
C PRO A 71 -16.81 -4.87 9.13
N PRO A 72 -16.62 -5.11 7.82
CA PRO A 72 -15.33 -5.51 7.29
C PRO A 72 -14.27 -4.43 7.56
N LEU A 73 -12.99 -4.82 7.56
CA LEU A 73 -11.87 -3.93 7.84
C LEU A 73 -11.00 -3.74 6.60
N LEU A 74 -10.72 -2.49 6.25
CA LEU A 74 -9.63 -2.13 5.36
C LEU A 74 -8.42 -1.65 6.19
N VAL A 75 -7.27 -2.31 6.04
CA VAL A 75 -6.00 -1.81 6.55
C VAL A 75 -5.28 -1.08 5.43
N PHE A 76 -5.00 0.21 5.62
CA PHE A 76 -4.40 1.06 4.61
C PHE A 76 -2.97 1.45 4.97
N PHE A 77 -2.06 1.33 4.01
CA PHE A 77 -0.66 1.77 4.11
C PHE A 77 -0.37 2.93 3.16
N HIS A 78 0.23 3.99 3.67
CA HIS A 78 0.51 5.20 2.90
C HIS A 78 1.70 5.06 1.93
N GLY A 79 1.88 6.05 1.05
CA GLY A 79 3.00 6.14 0.12
C GLY A 79 4.23 6.85 0.70
N GLY A 80 5.03 7.47 -0.18
CA GLY A 80 6.19 8.28 0.23
C GLY A 80 7.55 7.57 0.17
N TYR A 81 7.69 6.58 -0.72
CA TYR A 81 8.94 5.85 -0.94
C TYR A 81 9.62 5.36 0.35
N TRP A 82 8.84 4.97 1.36
CA TRP A 82 9.34 4.53 2.67
C TRP A 82 10.26 5.53 3.40
N ARG A 83 10.36 6.78 2.94
CA ARG A 83 11.32 7.79 3.43
C ARG A 83 10.66 9.12 3.85
N MET A 84 9.37 9.28 3.57
CA MET A 84 8.62 10.51 3.85
C MET A 84 7.14 10.22 4.03
N LEU A 85 6.41 11.26 4.46
CA LEU A 85 4.98 11.28 4.80
C LEU A 85 4.65 10.48 6.06
N ALA A 86 3.42 10.64 6.53
CA ALA A 86 2.84 9.90 7.63
C ALA A 86 1.40 9.50 7.29
N SER A 87 0.80 8.61 8.08
CA SER A 87 -0.59 8.18 7.85
C SER A 87 -1.59 9.33 7.82
N GLU A 88 -1.37 10.40 8.59
CA GLU A 88 -2.26 11.58 8.63
C GLU A 88 -2.37 12.30 7.30
N ASP A 89 -1.33 12.22 6.46
CA ASP A 89 -1.33 12.79 5.11
C ASP A 89 -2.30 12.02 4.18
N PHE A 90 -2.89 10.93 4.65
CA PHE A 90 -3.78 10.04 3.91
C PHE A 90 -5.08 9.71 4.67
N ALA A 91 -5.50 10.52 5.64
CA ALA A 91 -6.79 10.36 6.31
C ALA A 91 -7.97 10.28 5.33
N PHE A 92 -7.87 10.95 4.18
CA PHE A 92 -8.87 10.89 3.11
C PHE A 92 -9.11 9.49 2.55
N ALA A 93 -8.15 8.57 2.68
CA ALA A 93 -8.29 7.19 2.23
C ALA A 93 -9.41 6.43 2.97
N ALA A 94 -9.89 6.96 4.11
CA ALA A 94 -11.02 6.42 4.84
C ALA A 94 -12.40 6.87 4.34
N LEU A 95 -12.48 7.95 3.54
CA LEU A 95 -13.76 8.56 3.14
C LEU A 95 -14.68 7.60 2.38
N GLY A 96 -14.19 7.03 1.27
CA GLY A 96 -14.90 6.07 0.44
C GLY A 96 -15.21 4.78 1.20
N PRO A 97 -14.21 4.10 1.80
CA PRO A 97 -14.44 2.85 2.51
C PRO A 97 -15.47 2.96 3.63
N VAL A 98 -15.37 3.98 4.50
CA VAL A 98 -16.34 4.18 5.60
C VAL A 98 -17.73 4.44 5.05
N ALA A 99 -17.86 5.26 4.00
CA ALA A 99 -19.14 5.49 3.33
C ALA A 99 -19.73 4.22 2.66
N THR A 100 -18.92 3.18 2.46
CA THR A 100 -19.35 1.86 1.95
C THR A 100 -19.49 0.78 3.02
N GLY A 101 -19.34 1.14 4.30
CA GLY A 101 -19.53 0.22 5.42
C GLY A 101 -18.26 -0.50 5.88
N PHE A 102 -17.08 -0.09 5.43
CA PHE A 102 -15.79 -0.63 5.91
C PHE A 102 -15.24 0.23 7.03
N SER A 103 -14.88 -0.40 8.15
CA SER A 103 -13.96 0.23 9.10
C SER A 103 -12.59 0.34 8.43
N VAL A 104 -11.81 1.36 8.79
CA VAL A 104 -10.47 1.59 8.22
C VAL A 104 -9.45 1.71 9.35
N ALA A 105 -8.36 0.97 9.23
CA ALA A 105 -7.15 1.19 10.00
C ALA A 105 -6.09 1.83 9.10
N ASN A 106 -5.85 3.12 9.27
CA ASN A 106 -4.83 3.87 8.54
C ASN A 106 -3.51 3.78 9.31
N VAL A 107 -2.58 2.96 8.83
CA VAL A 107 -1.38 2.56 9.58
C VAL A 107 -0.21 3.47 9.26
N ASN A 108 0.42 4.01 10.29
CA ASN A 108 1.72 4.66 10.19
C ASN A 108 2.85 3.67 10.49
N TYR A 109 4.03 3.91 9.93
CA TYR A 109 5.24 3.13 10.17
C TYR A 109 6.48 4.01 10.18
N THR A 110 7.59 3.47 10.67
CA THR A 110 8.89 4.19 10.69
C THR A 110 9.49 4.25 9.29
N LEU A 111 10.33 5.25 9.02
CA LEU A 111 10.87 5.52 7.68
C LEU A 111 12.37 5.22 7.59
N CYS A 112 12.83 4.90 6.40
CA CYS A 112 14.27 4.89 6.08
C CYS A 112 14.85 6.32 6.14
N PRO A 113 16.12 6.48 6.56
CA PRO A 113 17.05 5.45 7.00
C PRO A 113 17.00 5.15 8.52
N ASN A 114 16.01 5.68 9.25
CA ASN A 114 15.92 5.45 10.70
C ASN A 114 15.75 3.95 11.03
N VAL A 115 15.10 3.22 10.13
CA VAL A 115 15.01 1.77 10.14
C VAL A 115 15.28 1.19 8.75
N THR A 116 15.53 -0.12 8.69
CA THR A 116 15.71 -0.86 7.44
C THR A 116 14.37 -1.17 6.78
N MET A 117 14.37 -1.48 5.47
CA MET A 117 13.17 -1.96 4.77
C MET A 117 12.55 -3.20 5.43
N ASP A 118 13.38 -4.12 5.95
CA ASP A 118 12.89 -5.32 6.65
C ASP A 118 12.09 -4.93 7.90
N GLU A 119 12.54 -3.92 8.63
CA GLU A 119 11.87 -3.43 9.82
C GLU A 119 10.56 -2.71 9.49
N ILE A 120 10.50 -1.94 8.40
CA ILE A 120 9.23 -1.34 7.92
C ILE A 120 8.21 -2.44 7.62
N VAL A 121 8.61 -3.47 6.86
CA VAL A 121 7.74 -4.61 6.55
C VAL A 121 7.30 -5.34 7.83
N ARG A 122 8.21 -5.56 8.78
CA ARG A 122 7.89 -6.16 10.08
C ARG A 122 6.87 -5.32 10.87
N GLN A 123 7.00 -3.99 10.87
CA GLN A 123 6.07 -3.07 11.53
C GLN A 123 4.67 -3.14 10.91
N CYS A 124 4.54 -3.14 9.59
CA CYS A 124 3.25 -3.28 8.91
C CYS A 124 2.57 -4.63 9.21
N ARG A 125 3.35 -5.72 9.23
CA ARG A 125 2.84 -7.03 9.63
C ARG A 125 2.40 -7.07 11.09
N ALA A 126 3.17 -6.45 11.99
CA ALA A 126 2.84 -6.32 13.39
C ALA A 126 1.55 -5.51 13.61
N ALA A 127 1.30 -4.46 12.82
CA ALA A 127 0.06 -3.69 12.87
C ALA A 127 -1.17 -4.55 12.56
N ILE A 128 -1.13 -5.36 11.50
CA ILE A 128 -2.21 -6.30 11.15
C ILE A 128 -2.40 -7.33 12.26
N ALA A 129 -1.30 -7.92 12.76
CA ALA A 129 -1.40 -8.91 13.83
C ALA A 129 -1.99 -8.31 15.12
N TRP A 130 -1.61 -7.08 15.46
CA TRP A 130 -2.19 -6.33 16.56
C TRP A 130 -3.68 -6.07 16.36
N LEU A 131 -4.10 -5.63 15.17
CA LEU A 131 -5.51 -5.39 14.84
C LEU A 131 -6.34 -6.66 15.02
N ILE A 132 -5.92 -7.79 14.43
CA ILE A 132 -6.67 -9.05 14.50
C ILE A 132 -6.83 -9.54 15.96
N ARG A 133 -5.80 -9.34 16.79
CA ARG A 133 -5.83 -9.72 18.22
C ARG A 133 -6.54 -8.69 19.11
N ASN A 134 -6.74 -7.46 18.63
CA ASN A 134 -7.31 -6.40 19.44
C ASN A 134 -8.83 -6.60 19.58
N GLU A 135 -9.30 -6.94 20.79
CA GLU A 135 -10.72 -7.19 21.10
C GLU A 135 -11.58 -5.93 21.24
N ASN A 136 -10.95 -4.75 21.39
CA ASN A 136 -11.65 -3.49 21.66
C ASN A 136 -12.17 -2.81 20.39
N LEU A 137 -11.63 -3.17 19.23
CA LEU A 137 -12.07 -2.64 17.94
C LEU A 137 -13.14 -3.53 17.32
N LYS A 138 -14.22 -2.90 16.85
CA LYS A 138 -15.36 -3.58 16.23
C LYS A 138 -15.17 -3.69 14.72
N PHE A 139 -14.84 -4.89 14.28
CA PHE A 139 -14.82 -5.30 12.88
C PHE A 139 -14.86 -6.83 12.79
N ASP A 140 -15.18 -7.36 11.61
CA ASP A 140 -15.12 -8.78 11.32
C ASP A 140 -13.69 -9.23 10.98
N ARG A 141 -13.10 -10.04 11.86
CA ARG A 141 -11.72 -10.55 11.74
C ARG A 141 -11.51 -11.54 10.58
N ARG A 142 -12.58 -12.03 9.96
CA ARG A 142 -12.51 -12.87 8.77
C ARG A 142 -12.60 -12.06 7.47
N ARG A 143 -12.88 -10.76 7.56
CA ARG A 143 -13.12 -9.87 6.41
C ARG A 143 -12.18 -8.67 6.47
N VAL A 144 -10.89 -8.97 6.58
CA VAL A 144 -9.79 -7.99 6.60
C VAL A 144 -9.15 -7.92 5.22
N ILE A 145 -9.19 -6.75 4.60
CA ILE A 145 -8.54 -6.45 3.32
C ILE A 145 -7.36 -5.51 3.61
N VAL A 146 -6.25 -5.69 2.90
CA VAL A 146 -5.10 -4.77 2.95
C VAL A 146 -5.01 -3.96 1.65
N ALA A 147 -4.76 -2.67 1.74
CA ALA A 147 -4.54 -1.81 0.59
C ALA A 147 -3.46 -0.78 0.88
N GLY A 148 -2.95 -0.16 -0.17
CA GLY A 148 -1.97 0.91 -0.01
C GLY A 148 -1.48 1.43 -1.33
N HIS A 149 -0.85 2.59 -1.28
CA HIS A 149 -0.41 3.33 -2.46
C HIS A 149 1.09 3.44 -2.56
N SER A 150 1.65 3.22 -3.75
CA SER A 150 3.08 3.38 -4.01
C SER A 150 3.90 2.45 -3.11
N ALA A 151 4.71 3.01 -2.19
CA ALA A 151 5.36 2.28 -1.11
C ALA A 151 4.36 1.44 -0.26
N GLY A 152 3.15 1.94 -0.02
CA GLY A 152 2.07 1.21 0.64
C GLY A 152 1.50 0.07 -0.21
N GLY A 153 1.55 0.19 -1.54
CA GLY A 153 1.19 -0.90 -2.45
C GLY A 153 2.20 -2.06 -2.39
N HIS A 154 3.48 -1.73 -2.21
CA HIS A 154 4.50 -2.72 -1.87
C HIS A 154 4.24 -3.38 -0.50
N LEU A 155 3.96 -2.59 0.53
CA LEU A 155 3.70 -3.11 1.89
C LEU A 155 2.46 -4.02 1.92
N THR A 156 1.43 -3.66 1.14
CA THR A 156 0.25 -4.50 0.91
C THR A 156 0.65 -5.89 0.39
N ALA A 157 1.48 -5.95 -0.66
CA ALA A 157 1.95 -7.22 -1.20
C ALA A 157 2.82 -8.00 -0.20
N MET A 158 3.73 -7.32 0.51
CA MET A 158 4.57 -7.97 1.54
C MET A 158 3.76 -8.55 2.70
N CYS A 159 2.65 -7.91 3.08
CA CYS A 159 1.73 -8.42 4.09
C CYS A 159 0.94 -9.64 3.59
N LEU A 160 0.46 -9.63 2.35
CA LEU A 160 -0.24 -10.77 1.73
C LEU A 160 0.66 -12.01 1.62
N LEU A 161 1.96 -11.82 1.40
CA LEU A 161 2.94 -12.91 1.25
C LEU A 161 3.40 -13.53 2.58
N THR A 162 3.04 -12.96 3.72
CA THR A 162 3.47 -13.40 5.06
C THR A 162 3.01 -14.85 5.33
N ASN A 163 3.83 -15.64 6.02
CA ASN A 163 3.35 -16.88 6.62
C ASN A 163 2.79 -16.54 8.01
N TRP A 164 1.53 -16.10 8.05
CA TRP A 164 0.90 -15.59 9.25
C TRP A 164 0.86 -16.61 10.39
N GLU A 165 0.77 -17.90 10.06
CA GLU A 165 0.74 -18.98 11.05
C GLU A 165 2.09 -19.16 11.72
N GLU A 166 3.17 -19.24 10.93
CA GLU A 166 4.52 -19.43 11.44
C GLU A 166 5.06 -18.16 12.13
N ASP A 167 4.91 -17.00 11.48
CA ASP A 167 5.55 -15.76 11.91
C ASP A 167 4.76 -15.08 13.06
N TYR A 168 3.44 -15.25 13.08
CA TYR A 168 2.55 -14.53 14.00
C TYR A 168 1.52 -15.43 14.70
N GLY A 169 1.47 -16.75 14.48
CA GLY A 169 0.46 -17.61 15.10
C GLY A 169 -0.98 -17.23 14.73
N LEU A 170 -1.18 -16.60 13.57
CA LEU A 170 -2.49 -16.25 13.02
C LEU A 170 -2.84 -17.16 11.85
N PRO A 171 -4.13 -17.42 11.57
CA PRO A 171 -4.51 -18.21 10.40
C PRO A 171 -3.92 -17.62 9.11
N ASN A 172 -3.39 -18.46 8.22
CA ASN A 172 -2.86 -18.02 6.92
C ASN A 172 -3.94 -17.41 6.00
N ASP A 173 -5.21 -17.65 6.28
CA ASP A 173 -6.38 -17.06 5.62
C ASP A 173 -6.96 -15.84 6.38
N CYS A 174 -6.18 -15.19 7.26
CA CYS A 174 -6.65 -14.03 8.02
C CYS A 174 -6.87 -12.76 7.18
N LEU A 175 -6.38 -12.73 5.94
CA LEU A 175 -6.60 -11.66 4.98
C LEU A 175 -7.51 -12.15 3.85
N ALA A 176 -8.63 -11.46 3.65
CA ALA A 176 -9.61 -11.77 2.60
C ALA A 176 -9.13 -11.38 1.19
N GLY A 177 -8.17 -10.46 1.09
CA GLY A 177 -7.59 -10.01 -0.18
C GLY A 177 -6.74 -8.76 -0.02
N GLY A 178 -6.27 -8.21 -1.13
CA GLY A 178 -5.65 -6.89 -1.10
C GLY A 178 -5.64 -6.11 -2.41
N ILE A 179 -5.42 -4.80 -2.26
CA ILE A 179 -5.50 -3.81 -3.34
C ILE A 179 -4.23 -2.96 -3.35
N PRO A 180 -3.13 -3.45 -3.94
CA PRO A 180 -1.95 -2.63 -4.13
C PRO A 180 -2.19 -1.63 -5.28
N VAL A 181 -2.08 -0.34 -4.96
CA VAL A 181 -2.24 0.77 -5.92
C VAL A 181 -0.89 1.34 -6.28
N SER A 182 -0.54 1.33 -7.57
CA SER A 182 0.72 1.88 -8.10
C SER A 182 1.96 1.35 -7.36
N GLY A 183 1.94 0.06 -7.00
CA GLY A 183 2.94 -0.55 -6.12
C GLY A 183 4.32 -0.79 -6.75
N LEU A 184 5.30 -1.07 -5.89
CA LEU A 184 6.71 -1.30 -6.25
C LEU A 184 7.11 -2.72 -5.84
N PHE A 185 7.11 -3.65 -6.79
CA PHE A 185 7.18 -5.10 -6.49
C PHE A 185 8.53 -5.76 -6.81
N ASP A 186 9.36 -5.09 -7.61
CA ASP A 186 10.78 -5.35 -7.86
C ASP A 186 11.60 -4.12 -7.43
N LEU A 187 12.41 -4.28 -6.38
CA LEU A 187 13.24 -3.22 -5.81
C LEU A 187 14.65 -3.16 -6.42
N LYS A 188 14.99 -4.07 -7.36
CA LYS A 188 16.31 -4.09 -8.04
C LYS A 188 16.70 -2.80 -8.78
N PRO A 189 15.80 -1.93 -9.28
CA PRO A 189 16.24 -0.68 -9.90
C PRO A 189 16.72 0.37 -8.89
N PHE A 190 16.28 0.33 -7.63
CA PHE A 190 16.47 1.44 -6.68
C PHE A 190 17.91 1.76 -6.26
N PRO A 191 18.86 0.81 -6.21
CA PRO A 191 20.27 1.14 -6.04
C PRO A 191 20.84 2.11 -7.08
N TYR A 192 20.18 2.21 -8.24
CA TYR A 192 20.61 3.02 -9.37
C TYR A 192 19.74 4.26 -9.57
N THR A 193 18.95 4.65 -8.57
CA THR A 193 18.10 5.85 -8.61
C THR A 193 18.49 6.87 -7.54
N PHE A 194 17.92 8.08 -7.63
CA PHE A 194 18.01 9.13 -6.62
C PHE A 194 17.49 8.72 -5.22
N LEU A 195 16.79 7.58 -5.11
CA LEU A 195 16.24 7.09 -3.84
C LEU A 195 17.30 6.40 -2.97
N GLN A 196 18.34 5.80 -3.58
CA GLN A 196 19.30 4.95 -2.87
C GLN A 196 19.95 5.62 -1.64
N PRO A 197 20.37 6.90 -1.67
CA PRO A 197 20.98 7.53 -0.49
C PRO A 197 20.06 7.57 0.74
N ALA A 198 18.74 7.62 0.53
CA ALA A 198 17.75 7.62 1.61
C ALA A 198 17.33 6.21 2.03
N LEU A 199 17.17 5.29 1.07
CA LEU A 199 16.70 3.92 1.36
C LEU A 199 17.81 3.02 1.92
N GLN A 200 19.07 3.28 1.54
CA GLN A 200 20.25 2.51 1.92
C GLN A 200 20.09 0.99 1.68
N LEU A 201 19.42 0.61 0.59
CA LEU A 201 19.15 -0.80 0.29
C LEU A 201 20.45 -1.54 -0.07
N ASP A 202 20.70 -2.64 0.63
CA ASP A 202 21.63 -3.66 0.16
C ASP A 202 20.95 -4.71 -0.72
N MET A 203 21.75 -5.55 -1.39
CA MET A 203 21.21 -6.60 -2.26
C MET A 203 20.40 -7.65 -1.51
N ALA A 204 20.70 -7.92 -0.24
CA ALA A 204 19.97 -8.91 0.55
C ALA A 204 18.57 -8.39 0.91
N GLN A 205 18.45 -7.12 1.28
CA GLN A 205 17.18 -6.43 1.50
C GLN A 205 16.36 -6.37 0.21
N ILE A 206 16.98 -6.05 -0.92
CA ILE A 206 16.28 -6.03 -2.23
C ILE A 206 15.67 -7.39 -2.53
N LEU A 207 16.46 -8.46 -2.37
CA LEU A 207 15.97 -9.81 -2.63
C LEU A 207 14.85 -10.21 -1.67
N ARG A 208 14.96 -9.89 -0.37
CA ARG A 208 13.90 -10.19 0.62
C ARG A 208 12.63 -9.35 0.44
N ASN A 209 12.76 -8.10 0.00
CA ASN A 209 11.66 -7.13 -0.03
C ASN A 209 11.14 -6.83 -1.44
N SER A 210 11.48 -7.64 -2.44
CA SER A 210 10.86 -7.57 -3.77
C SER A 210 9.73 -8.61 -3.86
N PRO A 211 8.47 -8.26 -3.50
CA PRO A 211 7.38 -9.24 -3.36
C PRO A 211 7.10 -10.04 -4.63
N GLN A 212 7.38 -9.50 -5.83
CA GLN A 212 7.19 -10.19 -7.11
C GLN A 212 7.91 -11.56 -7.15
N PHE A 213 9.03 -11.73 -6.43
CA PHE A 213 9.83 -12.96 -6.48
C PHE A 213 9.51 -13.96 -5.36
N HIS A 214 8.53 -13.68 -4.51
CA HIS A 214 8.13 -14.54 -3.38
C HIS A 214 6.72 -15.12 -3.51
N ILE A 215 6.06 -14.84 -4.63
CA ILE A 215 4.69 -15.27 -4.90
C ILE A 215 4.65 -16.81 -4.97
N ARG A 216 3.68 -17.39 -4.26
CA ARG A 216 3.39 -18.83 -4.19
C ARG A 216 1.89 -19.07 -4.38
N SER A 217 1.48 -20.30 -4.63
CA SER A 217 0.05 -20.65 -4.71
C SER A 217 -0.64 -20.54 -3.35
N GLY A 218 -1.95 -20.34 -3.35
CA GLY A 218 -2.78 -20.31 -2.14
C GLY A 218 -2.77 -18.97 -1.41
N LEU A 219 -2.38 -17.90 -2.09
CA LEU A 219 -2.44 -16.54 -1.57
C LEU A 219 -3.85 -15.93 -1.76
N PRO A 220 -4.23 -14.94 -0.93
CA PRO A 220 -5.51 -14.24 -1.09
C PRO A 220 -5.65 -13.56 -2.47
N PRO A 221 -6.88 -13.31 -2.93
CA PRO A 221 -7.12 -12.58 -4.17
C PRO A 221 -6.54 -11.16 -4.11
N VAL A 222 -6.06 -10.66 -5.25
CA VAL A 222 -5.58 -9.28 -5.37
C VAL A 222 -6.26 -8.51 -6.50
N HIS A 223 -6.45 -7.22 -6.29
CA HIS A 223 -6.81 -6.27 -7.33
C HIS A 223 -5.64 -5.31 -7.54
N VAL A 224 -4.85 -5.56 -8.58
CA VAL A 224 -3.70 -4.71 -8.90
C VAL A 224 -4.19 -3.55 -9.76
N THR A 225 -3.98 -2.33 -9.29
CA THR A 225 -4.42 -1.13 -10.00
C THR A 225 -3.37 -0.04 -9.96
N TYR A 226 -3.34 0.82 -10.98
CA TYR A 226 -2.37 1.90 -11.13
C TYR A 226 -2.92 2.95 -12.11
N GLY A 227 -2.40 4.17 -12.08
CA GLY A 227 -2.78 5.22 -13.02
C GLY A 227 -2.28 4.94 -14.43
N ALA A 228 -3.16 4.99 -15.44
CA ALA A 228 -2.78 4.73 -16.83
C ALA A 228 -1.87 5.80 -17.45
N ALA A 229 -1.73 6.97 -16.79
CA ALA A 229 -0.82 8.04 -17.18
C ALA A 229 0.49 8.03 -16.37
N GLU A 230 0.82 6.93 -15.68
CA GLU A 230 2.09 6.76 -14.97
C GLU A 230 3.26 6.39 -15.91
N SER A 231 4.47 6.32 -15.35
CA SER A 231 5.66 5.93 -16.10
C SER A 231 5.61 4.46 -16.55
N THR A 232 6.42 4.12 -17.54
CA THR A 232 6.47 2.74 -18.04
C THR A 232 6.94 1.73 -16.99
N GLU A 233 7.70 2.16 -15.98
CA GLU A 233 8.09 1.26 -14.90
C GLU A 233 6.99 0.99 -13.89
N PHE A 234 6.09 1.94 -13.59
CA PHE A 234 4.92 1.64 -12.74
C PHE A 234 3.95 0.69 -13.43
N HIS A 235 3.76 0.84 -14.75
CA HIS A 235 3.01 -0.12 -15.56
C HIS A 235 3.65 -1.50 -15.50
N ARG A 236 4.96 -1.59 -15.77
CA ARG A 236 5.70 -2.85 -15.76
C ARG A 236 5.66 -3.53 -14.39
N GLN A 237 5.93 -2.80 -13.31
CA GLN A 237 5.89 -3.31 -11.94
C GLN A 237 4.52 -3.95 -11.66
N SER A 238 3.44 -3.25 -11.98
CA SER A 238 2.07 -3.70 -11.73
C SER A 238 1.68 -4.90 -12.58
N GLU A 239 1.93 -4.86 -13.89
CA GLU A 239 1.57 -5.95 -14.80
C GLU A 239 2.39 -7.21 -14.53
N GLU A 240 3.71 -7.11 -14.32
CA GLU A 240 4.54 -8.28 -14.03
C GLU A 240 4.24 -8.90 -12.66
N PHE A 241 3.86 -8.08 -11.66
CA PHE A 241 3.38 -8.59 -10.38
C PHE A 241 2.06 -9.35 -10.53
N ALA A 242 1.11 -8.79 -11.29
CA ALA A 242 -0.16 -9.45 -11.56
C ALA A 242 0.02 -10.75 -12.38
N ASP A 243 0.88 -10.75 -13.39
CA ASP A 243 1.24 -11.94 -14.18
C ASP A 243 1.85 -13.02 -13.29
N ALA A 244 2.76 -12.67 -12.38
CA ALA A 244 3.36 -13.62 -11.45
C ALA A 244 2.32 -14.16 -10.45
N TRP A 245 1.36 -13.33 -10.01
CA TRP A 245 0.25 -13.75 -9.14
C TRP A 245 -0.66 -14.77 -9.83
N GLU A 246 -1.04 -14.50 -11.08
CA GLU A 246 -1.86 -15.40 -11.91
C GLU A 246 -1.13 -16.70 -12.23
N ALA A 247 0.16 -16.63 -12.60
CA ALA A 247 0.98 -17.79 -12.93
C ALA A 247 1.16 -18.76 -11.75
N ALA A 248 1.09 -18.25 -10.51
CA ALA A 248 1.08 -19.07 -9.30
C ALA A 248 -0.30 -19.70 -8.99
N GLY A 249 -1.32 -19.44 -9.82
CA GLY A 249 -2.67 -19.97 -9.67
C GLY A 249 -3.56 -19.19 -8.70
N ASN A 250 -3.16 -17.98 -8.30
CA ASN A 250 -3.94 -17.14 -7.40
C ASN A 250 -4.91 -16.24 -8.18
N ALA A 251 -6.02 -15.87 -7.55
CA ALA A 251 -6.97 -14.95 -8.16
C ALA A 251 -6.40 -13.53 -8.23
N VAL A 252 -6.46 -12.93 -9.41
CA VAL A 252 -6.02 -11.55 -9.64
C VAL A 252 -6.94 -10.84 -10.63
N THR A 253 -7.20 -9.57 -10.37
CA THR A 253 -7.79 -8.65 -11.34
C THR A 253 -6.85 -7.46 -11.55
N ARG A 254 -6.91 -6.86 -12.73
CA ARG A 254 -6.04 -5.76 -13.15
C ARG A 254 -6.89 -4.58 -13.60
N TYR A 255 -6.50 -3.39 -13.20
CA TYR A 255 -7.19 -2.17 -13.62
C TYR A 255 -6.23 -0.99 -13.74
N ALA A 256 -5.89 -0.64 -14.99
CA ALA A 256 -5.22 0.61 -15.30
C ALA A 256 -6.26 1.73 -15.29
N GLN A 257 -6.20 2.61 -14.29
CA GLN A 257 -7.18 3.67 -14.07
C GLN A 257 -7.07 4.73 -15.18
N PRO A 258 -8.10 4.88 -16.04
CA PRO A 258 -8.04 5.82 -17.16
C PRO A 258 -7.82 7.26 -16.68
N ASP A 259 -6.96 7.99 -17.39
CA ASP A 259 -6.63 9.40 -17.13
C ASP A 259 -6.06 9.72 -15.74
N LYS A 260 -5.73 8.69 -14.94
CA LYS A 260 -5.10 8.87 -13.63
C LYS A 260 -3.59 8.81 -13.73
N ASN A 261 -2.93 9.67 -12.96
CA ASN A 261 -1.49 9.60 -12.72
C ASN A 261 -1.22 9.04 -11.32
N HIS A 262 0.04 9.02 -10.90
CA HIS A 262 0.45 8.43 -9.63
C HIS A 262 -0.28 9.03 -8.42
N PHE A 263 -0.62 10.33 -8.46
CA PHE A 263 -1.31 11.01 -7.35
C PHE A 263 -2.83 10.89 -7.44
N THR A 264 -3.41 11.04 -8.63
CA THR A 264 -4.87 10.99 -8.79
C THR A 264 -5.44 9.58 -8.74
N ALA A 265 -4.59 8.54 -8.80
CA ALA A 265 -5.00 7.16 -8.57
C ALA A 265 -5.60 6.93 -7.16
N MET A 266 -5.20 7.76 -6.19
CA MET A 266 -5.73 7.73 -4.83
C MET A 266 -7.15 8.29 -4.69
N ALA A 267 -7.62 9.07 -5.67
CA ALA A 267 -8.95 9.65 -5.63
C ALA A 267 -10.07 8.61 -5.60
N GLU A 268 -9.77 7.36 -5.99
CA GLU A 268 -10.72 6.25 -5.89
C GLU A 268 -11.06 5.88 -4.44
N PHE A 269 -10.26 6.26 -3.45
CA PHE A 269 -10.59 6.06 -2.03
C PHE A 269 -11.44 7.19 -1.43
N GLU A 270 -11.69 8.28 -2.15
CA GLU A 270 -12.37 9.46 -1.59
C GLU A 270 -13.91 9.37 -1.65
N GLN A 271 -14.46 8.43 -2.43
CA GLN A 271 -15.88 8.36 -2.74
C GLN A 271 -16.38 6.91 -2.80
N ALA A 272 -17.64 6.68 -2.40
CA ALA A 272 -18.24 5.35 -2.28
C ALA A 272 -18.51 4.61 -3.62
N GLY A 273 -18.60 5.36 -4.72
CA GLY A 273 -19.04 4.89 -6.04
C GLY A 273 -17.90 4.67 -7.05
N THR A 274 -16.68 4.42 -6.57
CA THR A 274 -15.51 4.23 -7.42
C THR A 274 -15.26 2.75 -7.71
N PRO A 275 -14.51 2.42 -8.78
CA PRO A 275 -14.13 1.05 -9.09
C PRO A 275 -13.45 0.32 -7.92
N ILE A 276 -12.48 0.93 -7.22
CA ILE A 276 -11.87 0.30 -6.03
C ILE A 276 -12.92 0.00 -4.95
N MET A 277 -13.92 0.87 -4.73
CA MET A 277 -14.95 0.59 -3.73
C MET A 277 -15.88 -0.57 -4.13
N GLU A 278 -16.16 -0.72 -5.43
CA GLU A 278 -16.89 -1.88 -5.96
C GLU A 278 -16.11 -3.18 -5.73
N VAL A 279 -14.81 -3.15 -6.01
CA VAL A 279 -13.90 -4.27 -5.75
C VAL A 279 -13.86 -4.63 -4.27
N LEU A 280 -13.71 -3.64 -3.38
CA LEU A 280 -13.71 -3.87 -1.92
C LEU A 280 -14.97 -4.61 -1.48
N ARG A 281 -16.15 -4.16 -1.91
CA ARG A 281 -17.43 -4.82 -1.59
C ARG A 281 -17.51 -6.25 -2.14
N GLY A 282 -16.87 -6.53 -3.27
CA GLY A 282 -16.86 -7.87 -3.87
C GLY A 282 -15.93 -8.87 -3.17
N MET A 283 -15.00 -8.41 -2.32
CA MET A 283 -14.05 -9.26 -1.60
C MET A 283 -14.59 -9.84 -0.28
N VAL A 284 -15.76 -9.37 0.23
CA VAL A 284 -16.26 -9.65 1.59
C VAL A 284 -17.77 -9.89 1.68
#